data_AF-A0A970E698-F1
#
_entry.id   AF-A0A970E698-F1
#
_cell.length_a   1.000
_cell.length_b   1.000
_cell.length_c   1.000
_cell.angle_alpha   90.00
_cell.angle_beta   90.00
_cell.angle_gamma   90.00
#
_symmetry.space_group_name_H-M   'P 1'
#
loop_
_entity.id
_entity.type
_entity.pdbx_description
1 polymer ?
#
loop_
_entity_poly.entity_id
_entity_poly.type
_entity_poly.pdbx_seq_one_letter_code
_entity_poly.pdbx_strand_id
1 'polypeptide(L)'
;MEKKIEEIIREFFQAYERGDLVGMYACLTTDFQRRVPLNYFRINDRYKQEIGLLKSVGTISISSDYKTACADVEVTVNNKDTIMGLALEKDFGEWRILPESVFN
;
A
#
# COMPACT_ATOMS: atom_id res chain seq x y z
N MET A 1 -10.47 -12.81 5.63
CA MET A 1 -10.56 -11.56 4.85
C MET A 1 -9.42 -10.63 5.23
N GLU A 2 -9.28 -10.32 6.53
CA GLU A 2 -8.15 -9.60 7.10
C GLU A 2 -6.80 -10.17 6.67
N LYS A 3 -6.62 -11.50 6.70
CA LYS A 3 -5.39 -12.14 6.22
C LYS A 3 -4.99 -11.75 4.79
N LYS A 4 -5.95 -11.62 3.87
CA LYS A 4 -5.67 -11.19 2.48
C LYS A 4 -5.24 -9.71 2.41
N ILE A 5 -5.82 -8.87 3.28
CA ILE A 5 -5.45 -7.47 3.41
C ILE A 5 -4.03 -7.37 3.99
N GLU A 6 -3.72 -8.17 5.01
CA GLU A 6 -2.39 -8.24 5.58
C GLU A 6 -1.35 -8.74 4.56
N GLU A 7 -1.69 -9.76 3.76
CA GLU A 7 -0.84 -10.29 2.69
C GLU A 7 -0.50 -9.20 1.67
N ILE A 8 -1.47 -8.46 1.14
CA ILE A 8 -1.20 -7.41 0.14
C ILE A 8 -0.37 -6.24 0.71
N ILE A 9 -0.59 -5.88 1.99
CA ILE A 9 0.22 -4.89 2.69
C ILE A 9 1.66 -5.36 2.79
N ARG A 10 1.88 -6.61 3.23
CA ARG A 10 3.23 -7.18 3.36
C ARG A 10 3.92 -7.29 2.00
N GLU A 11 3.21 -7.70 0.95
CA GLU A 11 3.73 -7.75 -0.42
C GLU A 11 4.19 -6.37 -0.88
N PHE A 12 3.38 -5.33 -0.65
CA PHE A 12 3.75 -3.96 -0.99
C PHE A 12 5.05 -3.51 -0.30
N PHE A 13 5.15 -3.71 1.03
CA PHE A 13 6.34 -3.31 1.78
C PHE A 13 7.58 -4.16 1.46
N GLN A 14 7.42 -5.45 1.17
CA GLN A 14 8.52 -6.28 0.69
C GLN A 14 9.03 -5.83 -0.69
N ALA A 15 8.12 -5.43 -1.58
CA ALA A 15 8.51 -4.86 -2.86
C ALA A 15 9.23 -3.51 -2.68
N TYR A 16 8.73 -2.64 -1.79
CA TYR A 16 9.39 -1.39 -1.42
C TYR A 16 10.81 -1.61 -0.89
N GLU A 17 10.99 -2.52 0.06
CA GLU A 17 12.31 -2.84 0.64
C GLU A 17 13.32 -3.33 -0.41
N ARG A 18 12.84 -4.07 -1.41
CA ARG A 18 13.66 -4.58 -2.52
C ARG A 18 13.91 -3.55 -3.64
N GLY A 19 13.29 -2.37 -3.57
CA GLY A 19 13.28 -1.41 -4.67
C GLY A 19 12.51 -1.91 -5.90
N ASP A 20 11.62 -2.89 -5.73
CA ASP A 20 10.78 -3.45 -6.79
C ASP A 20 9.55 -2.57 -7.03
N LEU A 21 9.73 -1.55 -7.87
CA LEU A 21 8.65 -0.64 -8.27
C LEU A 21 7.51 -1.35 -9.00
N VAL A 22 7.76 -2.48 -9.66
CA VAL A 22 6.72 -3.24 -10.37
C VAL A 22 5.85 -3.97 -9.36
N GLY A 23 6.46 -4.63 -8.38
CA GLY A 23 5.77 -5.27 -7.27
C GLY A 23 4.94 -4.28 -6.45
N MET A 24 5.51 -3.11 -6.12
CA MET A 24 4.78 -2.03 -5.45
C MET A 24 3.56 -1.61 -6.28
N TYR A 25 3.78 -1.31 -7.55
CA TYR A 25 2.73 -0.86 -8.47
C TYR A 25 1.60 -1.87 -8.62
N ALA A 26 1.92 -3.16 -8.67
CA ALA A 26 0.94 -4.25 -8.75
C ALA A 26 0.01 -4.31 -7.53
N CYS A 27 0.46 -3.84 -6.36
CA CYS A 27 -0.37 -3.81 -5.15
C CYS A 27 -1.38 -2.66 -5.12
N LEU A 28 -1.21 -1.66 -5.98
CA LEU A 28 -2.08 -0.48 -6.05
C LEU A 28 -3.34 -0.74 -6.86
N THR A 29 -4.38 0.08 -6.67
CA THR A 29 -5.67 -0.07 -7.35
C THR A 29 -5.55 0.01 -8.87
N THR A 30 -6.37 -0.75 -9.59
CA THR A 30 -6.43 -0.72 -11.06
C THR A 30 -6.83 0.67 -11.57
N ASP A 31 -7.69 1.39 -10.84
CA ASP A 31 -8.01 2.78 -11.18
C ASP A 31 -6.76 3.67 -11.21
N PHE A 32 -5.91 3.57 -10.19
CA PHE A 32 -4.62 4.27 -10.20
C PHE A 32 -3.75 3.81 -11.35
N GLN A 33 -3.63 2.49 -11.57
CA GLN A 33 -2.79 1.95 -12.64
C GLN A 33 -3.25 2.38 -14.04
N ARG A 34 -4.54 2.70 -14.22
CA ARG A 34 -5.07 3.27 -15.47
C ARG A 34 -4.72 4.75 -15.63
N ARG A 35 -4.73 5.51 -14.54
CA ARG A 35 -4.42 6.96 -14.53
C ARG A 35 -2.93 7.24 -14.55
N VAL A 36 -2.12 6.36 -13.98
CA VAL A 36 -0.69 6.54 -13.73
C VAL A 36 0.06 5.36 -14.33
N PRO A 37 0.47 5.42 -15.61
CA PRO A 37 1.20 4.32 -16.24
C PRO A 37 2.50 4.00 -15.49
N LEU A 38 2.88 2.71 -15.48
CA LEU A 38 4.09 2.24 -14.78
C LEU A 38 5.35 3.07 -15.10
N ASN A 39 5.55 3.48 -16.35
CA ASN A 39 6.71 4.31 -16.71
C ASN A 39 6.70 5.67 -16.00
N TYR A 40 5.53 6.29 -15.84
CA TYR A 40 5.38 7.53 -15.09
C TYR A 40 5.58 7.28 -13.59
N PHE A 41 5.00 6.21 -13.04
CA PHE A 41 5.21 5.80 -11.65
C PHE A 41 6.70 5.66 -11.30
N ARG A 42 7.50 5.08 -12.22
CA ARG A 42 8.94 4.85 -12.02
C ARG A 42 9.78 6.13 -12.01
N ILE A 43 9.43 7.12 -12.82
CA ILE A 43 10.28 8.31 -12.99
C ILE A 43 9.84 9.48 -12.12
N ASN A 44 8.57 9.56 -11.75
CA ASN A 44 8.03 10.70 -11.02
C ASN A 44 8.43 10.65 -9.54
N ASP A 45 9.02 11.75 -9.05
CA ASP A 45 9.54 11.84 -7.68
C ASP A 45 8.45 11.77 -6.60
N ARG A 46 7.19 12.05 -6.95
CA ARG A 46 6.04 11.86 -6.04
C ARG A 46 5.96 10.42 -5.50
N TYR A 47 6.37 9.42 -6.28
CA TYR A 47 6.31 8.02 -5.87
C TYR A 47 7.62 7.48 -5.30
N LYS A 48 8.63 8.34 -5.15
CA LYS A 48 9.93 8.03 -4.53
C LYS A 48 10.03 8.52 -3.09
N GLN A 49 8.89 8.82 -2.47
CA GLN A 49 8.82 9.23 -1.08
C GLN A 49 9.33 8.10 -0.16
N GLU A 50 9.94 8.48 0.95
CA GLU A 50 10.38 7.53 1.97
C GLU A 50 9.17 7.05 2.77
N ILE A 51 8.73 5.81 2.51
CA ILE A 51 7.56 5.20 3.17
C ILE A 51 7.95 4.58 4.53
N GLY A 52 9.17 4.04 4.62
CA GLY A 52 9.68 3.34 5.79
C GLY A 52 9.61 1.82 5.69
N LEU A 53 10.31 1.15 6.61
CA LEU A 53 10.34 -0.32 6.69
C LEU A 53 9.19 -0.83 7.55
N LEU A 54 8.43 -1.81 7.05
CA LEU A 54 7.32 -2.39 7.81
C LEU A 54 7.83 -3.13 9.04
N LYS A 55 7.36 -2.72 10.21
CA LYS A 55 7.60 -3.38 11.49
C LYS A 55 6.44 -4.30 11.86
N SER A 56 5.21 -3.80 11.75
CA SER A 56 4.01 -4.59 12.05
C SER A 56 2.78 -4.09 11.27
N VAL A 57 1.85 -5.02 10.99
CA VAL A 57 0.49 -4.70 10.55
C VAL A 57 -0.40 -4.78 11.79
N GLY A 58 -1.02 -3.67 12.13
CA GLY A 58 -1.87 -3.50 13.30
C GLY A 58 -3.34 -3.82 12.99
N THR A 59 -4.23 -2.99 13.52
CA THR A 59 -5.67 -3.20 13.40
C THR A 59 -6.14 -3.06 11.96
N ILE A 60 -6.89 -4.05 11.47
CA ILE A 60 -7.57 -4.02 10.18
C ILE A 60 -9.06 -3.83 10.42
N SER A 61 -9.63 -2.77 9.87
CA SER A 61 -11.07 -2.47 9.93
C SER A 61 -11.67 -2.57 8.53
N ILE A 62 -12.62 -3.49 8.34
CA ILE A 62 -13.29 -3.71 7.05
C ILE A 62 -14.69 -3.10 7.11
N SER A 63 -15.08 -2.38 6.05
CA SER A 63 -16.43 -1.82 5.92
C SER A 63 -17.51 -2.92 5.89
N SER A 64 -18.72 -2.59 6.33
CA SER A 64 -19.85 -3.53 6.35
C SER A 64 -20.29 -3.99 4.96
N ASP A 65 -19.97 -3.23 3.90
CA ASP A 65 -20.21 -3.61 2.52
C ASP A 65 -19.09 -4.49 1.92
N TYR A 66 -18.03 -4.75 2.68
CA TYR A 66 -16.85 -5.53 2.28
C TYR A 66 -16.13 -5.01 1.03
N LYS A 67 -16.25 -3.71 0.75
CA LYS A 67 -15.61 -3.06 -0.40
C LYS A 67 -14.39 -2.22 -0.03
N THR A 68 -14.29 -1.76 1.21
CA THR A 68 -13.17 -0.95 1.67
C THR A 68 -12.63 -1.47 2.99
N ALA A 69 -11.37 -1.16 3.26
CA ALA A 69 -10.73 -1.45 4.53
C ALA A 69 -9.69 -0.39 4.87
N CYS A 70 -9.43 -0.22 6.16
CA CYS A 70 -8.31 0.54 6.66
C CYS A 70 -7.42 -0.37 7.52
N ALA A 71 -6.11 -0.20 7.42
CA ALA A 71 -5.15 -0.91 8.24
C ALA A 71 -4.13 0.06 8.83
N ASP A 72 -3.90 -0.04 10.14
CA ASP A 72 -2.78 0.65 10.76
C ASP A 72 -1.52 -0.16 10.49
N VAL A 73 -0.46 0.49 10.02
CA VAL A 73 0.85 -0.15 9.86
C VAL A 73 1.91 0.65 10.60
N GLU A 74 2.71 -0.05 11.38
CA GLU A 74 3.86 0.52 12.06
C GLU A 74 5.07 0.40 11.12
N VAL A 75 5.68 1.53 10.81
CA VAL A 75 6.85 1.61 9.93
C VAL A 75 7.99 2.35 10.62
N THR A 76 9.23 1.97 10.33
CA THR A 76 10.42 2.68 10.77
C THR A 76 10.93 3.59 9.65
N VAL A 77 10.96 4.90 9.89
CA VAL A 77 11.45 5.94 8.98
C VAL A 77 12.55 6.71 9.69
N ASN A 78 13.75 6.81 9.11
CA ASN A 78 14.89 7.52 9.73
C ASN A 78 15.13 7.18 11.22
N ASN A 79 15.10 5.88 11.56
CA ASN A 79 15.23 5.35 12.94
C ASN A 79 14.13 5.80 13.92
N LYS A 80 12.98 6.25 13.42
CA LYS A 80 11.80 6.57 14.22
C LYS A 80 10.63 5.70 13.79
N ASP A 81 9.99 5.08 14.76
CA ASP A 81 8.77 4.30 14.51
C ASP A 81 7.58 5.26 14.42
N THR A 82 6.79 5.11 13.37
CA THR A 82 5.56 5.86 13.14
C THR A 82 4.44 4.92 12.72
N ILE A 83 3.21 5.28 13.07
CA ILE A 83 2.02 4.59 12.61
C ILE A 83 1.46 5.36 11.42
N MET A 84 1.19 4.66 10.33
CA MET A 84 0.49 5.21 9.16
C MET A 84 -0.77 4.38 8.88
N GLY A 85 -1.83 5.05 8.41
CA GLY A 85 -3.05 4.39 8.00
C GLY A 85 -3.02 4.08 6.51
N LEU A 86 -3.19 2.81 6.15
CA LEU A 86 -3.39 2.39 4.77
C LEU A 86 -4.86 2.21 4.49
N ALA A 87 -5.32 2.80 3.39
CA ALA A 87 -6.66 2.57 2.86
C ALA A 87 -6.58 1.54 1.74
N LEU A 88 -7.53 0.61 1.71
CA LEU A 88 -7.64 -0.43 0.71
C LEU A 88 -9.06 -0.49 0.17
N GLU A 89 -9.17 -0.92 -1.08
CA GLU A 89 -10.44 -1.20 -1.72
C GLU A 89 -10.43 -2.56 -2.41
N LYS A 90 -11.63 -3.10 -2.59
CA LYS A 90 -11.84 -4.34 -3.31
C LYS A 90 -11.99 -4.06 -4.79
N ASP A 91 -10.98 -4.45 -5.54
CA ASP A 91 -10.81 -4.19 -6.96
C ASP A 91 -10.81 -5.50 -7.74
N PHE A 92 -11.81 -5.70 -8.60
CA PHE A 92 -12.08 -6.94 -9.32
C PHE A 92 -12.04 -8.22 -8.45
N GLY A 93 -12.43 -8.11 -7.18
CA GLY A 93 -12.51 -9.24 -6.24
C GLY A 93 -11.27 -9.42 -5.35
N GLU A 94 -10.19 -8.71 -5.63
CA GLU A 94 -8.95 -8.71 -4.84
C GLU A 94 -8.81 -7.41 -4.04
N TRP A 95 -8.06 -7.43 -2.94
CA TRP A 95 -7.76 -6.22 -2.19
C TRP A 95 -6.57 -5.50 -2.81
N ARG A 96 -6.68 -4.18 -2.94
CA ARG A 96 -5.61 -3.31 -3.47
C ARG A 96 -5.46 -2.08 -2.58
N ILE A 97 -4.24 -1.56 -2.49
CA ILE A 97 -3.93 -0.37 -1.70
C ILE A 97 -4.28 0.88 -2.49
N LEU A 98 -5.01 1.80 -1.84
CA LEU A 98 -5.25 3.14 -2.35
C LEU A 98 -3.94 3.94 -2.25
N PRO A 99 -3.35 4.35 -3.37
CA PRO A 99 -2.05 5.03 -3.40
C PRO A 99 -2.06 6.36 -2.67
N GLU A 100 -3.22 7.03 -2.55
CA GLU A 100 -3.38 8.27 -1.78
C GLU A 100 -3.11 8.07 -0.29
N SER A 101 -3.27 6.85 0.24
CA SER A 101 -2.89 6.53 1.63
C SER A 101 -1.39 6.31 1.84
N VAL A 102 -0.63 6.22 0.75
CA VAL A 102 0.82 5.96 0.77
C VAL A 102 1.62 7.18 0.30
N PHE A 103 1.20 7.78 -0.84
CA PHE A 103 1.91 8.85 -1.54
C PHE A 103 1.10 10.16 -1.46
N ASN A 104 1.14 10.79 -0.29
CA ASN A 104 0.54 12.11 -0.08
C ASN A 104 1.41 13.24 -0.63
#